data_AF-A0ABD2ZVQ1-F1
#
_entry.id   AF-A0ABD2ZVQ1-F1
#
_cell.length_a   1.000
_cell.length_b   1.000
_cell.length_c   1.000
_cell.angle_alpha   90.00
_cell.angle_beta   90.00
_cell.angle_gamma   90.00
#
_symmetry.space_group_name_H-M   'P 1'
#
loop_
_entity.id
_entity.type
_entity.pdbx_description
1 polymer ?
#
loop_
_entity_poly.entity_id
_entity_poly.type
_entity_poly.pdbx_seq_one_letter_code
_entity_poly.pdbx_strand_id
1 'polypeptide(L)'
;MSFHCLFGGQVVGELLKRRKEWFIEGDFDAYVERIEKPYVWGGEPELLMASHVLKMPLSVFMIDRSSGSLVNIAKYGEEYKEDEQNPINVLFHGYGHYDILEVVADGYQKVEA
;
A
#
# COMPACT_ATOMS: atom_id res chain seq x y z
N MET A 1 -11.01 -11.51 1.67
CA MET A 1 -9.59 -11.92 1.55
C MET A 1 -8.66 -11.23 2.56
N SER A 2 -7.93 -12.02 3.37
CA SER A 2 -6.90 -11.50 4.27
C SER A 2 -5.60 -11.25 3.50
N PHE A 3 -5.02 -10.06 3.62
CA PHE A 3 -3.64 -9.80 3.19
C PHE A 3 -2.68 -10.63 4.06
N HIS A 4 -2.50 -11.89 3.69
CA HIS A 4 -1.41 -12.70 4.23
C HIS A 4 -0.12 -12.15 3.62
N CYS A 5 0.82 -11.77 4.48
CA CYS A 5 2.03 -11.02 4.14
C CYS A 5 2.99 -11.86 3.26
N LEU A 6 2.69 -12.02 1.98
CA LEU A 6 3.60 -12.61 0.98
C LEU A 6 4.82 -11.72 0.72
N PHE A 7 4.80 -10.46 1.17
CA PHE A 7 5.83 -9.47 0.93
C PHE A 7 6.68 -9.11 2.15
N GLY A 8 6.45 -9.73 3.32
CA GLY A 8 7.03 -9.28 4.60
C GLY A 8 8.55 -9.14 4.57
N GLY A 9 9.26 -10.17 4.09
CA GLY A 9 10.72 -10.13 4.04
C GLY A 9 11.30 -9.11 3.04
N GLN A 10 10.65 -8.91 1.89
CA GLN A 10 11.13 -7.97 0.86
C GLN A 10 10.83 -6.51 1.25
N VAL A 11 9.65 -6.26 1.82
CA VAL A 11 9.23 -4.94 2.32
C VAL A 11 10.09 -4.53 3.50
N VAL A 12 10.34 -5.42 4.46
CA VAL A 12 11.25 -5.17 5.58
C VAL A 12 12.68 -4.87 5.10
N GLY A 13 13.18 -5.63 4.12
CA GLY A 13 14.48 -5.37 3.53
C GLY A 13 14.60 -3.99 2.88
N GLU A 14 13.54 -3.52 2.23
CA GLU A 14 13.51 -2.19 1.63
C GLU A 14 13.37 -1.08 2.67
N LEU A 15 12.56 -1.29 3.73
CA LEU A 15 12.49 -0.41 4.90
C LEU A 15 13.86 -0.19 5.55
N LEU A 16 14.63 -1.26 5.73
CA LEU A 16 15.97 -1.19 6.33
C LEU A 16 16.94 -0.36 5.48
N LYS A 17 16.89 -0.48 4.15
CA LYS A 17 17.71 0.34 3.25
C LYS A 17 17.30 1.81 3.29
N ARG A 18 16.00 2.07 3.43
CA ARG A 18 15.39 3.41 3.43
C ARG A 18 15.11 3.94 4.84
N ARG A 19 15.82 3.44 5.85
CA ARG A 19 15.73 3.87 7.28
C ARG A 19 15.82 5.39 7.49
N LYS A 20 16.40 6.13 6.56
CA LYS A 20 16.52 7.60 6.60
C LYS A 20 15.27 8.33 6.11
N GLU A 21 14.28 7.66 5.54
CA GLU A 21 13.02 8.25 5.14
C GLU A 21 12.07 8.29 6.37
N TRP A 22 11.54 9.47 6.69
CA TRP A 22 11.08 9.86 8.03
C TRP A 22 9.61 9.51 8.36
N PHE A 23 9.12 8.33 8.01
CA PHE A 23 7.69 8.01 8.15
C PHE A 23 7.32 7.15 9.38
N ILE A 24 8.30 6.60 10.11
CA ILE A 24 8.04 5.83 11.33
C ILE A 24 8.24 6.74 12.55
N GLU A 25 7.14 7.06 13.22
CA GLU A 25 7.19 7.73 14.53
C GLU A 25 7.55 6.71 15.63
N GLY A 26 8.67 6.93 16.32
CA GLY A 26 9.12 6.10 17.45
C GLY A 26 10.37 5.26 17.15
N ASP A 27 10.48 4.12 17.83
CA ASP A 27 11.62 3.19 17.68
C ASP A 27 11.46 2.36 16.40
N PHE A 28 12.30 2.70 15.41
CA PHE A 28 12.35 2.02 14.11
C PHE A 28 12.66 0.53 14.24
N ASP A 29 13.57 0.14 15.13
CA ASP A 29 13.99 -1.26 15.25
C ASP A 29 12.84 -2.09 15.86
N ALA A 30 12.11 -1.53 16.83
CA ALA A 30 10.88 -2.11 17.36
C ALA A 30 9.74 -2.17 16.32
N TYR A 31 9.66 -1.18 15.42
CA TYR A 31 8.71 -1.18 14.32
C TYR A 31 8.98 -2.34 13.36
N VAL A 32 10.24 -2.50 12.92
CA VAL A 32 10.67 -3.57 12.02
C VAL A 32 10.40 -4.94 12.64
N GLU A 33 10.78 -5.15 13.91
CA GLU A 33 10.53 -6.42 14.60
C GLU A 33 9.02 -6.73 14.72
N ARG A 34 8.18 -5.70 14.81
CA ARG A 34 6.73 -5.86 14.84
C ARG A 34 6.19 -6.29 13.49
N ILE A 35 6.55 -5.62 12.41
CA ILE A 35 5.99 -5.90 11.07
C ILE A 35 6.54 -7.19 10.45
N GLU A 36 7.69 -7.68 10.93
CA GLU A 36 8.23 -8.98 10.54
C GLU A 36 7.40 -10.15 11.08
N LYS A 37 6.63 -9.93 12.17
CA LYS A 37 5.79 -10.97 12.76
C LYS A 37 4.56 -11.25 11.88
N PRO A 38 4.19 -12.54 11.71
CA PRO A 38 2.98 -12.88 10.99
C PRO A 38 1.74 -12.31 11.71
N TYR A 39 0.68 -12.06 10.96
CA TYR A 39 -0.60 -11.51 11.46
C TYR A 39 -0.55 -10.07 11.98
N VAL A 40 0.55 -9.35 11.73
CA VAL A 40 0.62 -7.91 11.94
C VAL A 40 0.13 -7.19 10.68
N TRP A 41 -0.71 -6.19 10.89
CA TRP A 41 -1.27 -5.38 9.81
C TRP A 41 -0.26 -4.29 9.46
N GLY A 42 0.12 -4.24 8.18
CA GLY A 42 0.86 -3.12 7.62
C GLY A 42 -0.05 -1.92 7.39
N GLY A 43 0.53 -0.74 7.30
CA GLY A 43 -0.13 0.50 6.98
C GLY A 43 0.51 1.18 5.77
N GLU A 44 0.52 2.51 5.83
CA GLU A 44 1.09 3.36 4.80
C GLU A 44 2.59 3.09 4.51
N PRO A 45 3.46 2.89 5.53
CA PRO A 45 4.88 2.63 5.27
C PRO A 45 5.11 1.36 4.45
N GLU A 46 4.36 0.29 4.72
CA GLU A 46 4.47 -0.96 3.96
C GLU A 46 3.98 -0.80 2.53
N LEU A 47 2.92 0.00 2.29
CA LEU A 47 2.41 0.29 0.95
C LEU A 47 3.42 1.10 0.12
N LEU A 48 4.05 2.11 0.71
CA LEU A 48 5.12 2.87 0.07
C LEU A 48 6.27 1.92 -0.31
N MET A 49 6.69 1.06 0.59
CA MET A 49 7.81 0.14 0.35
C MET A 49 7.46 -0.93 -0.67
N ALA A 50 6.22 -1.41 -0.69
CA ALA A 50 5.72 -2.30 -1.73
C ALA A 50 5.82 -1.65 -3.13
N SER A 51 5.55 -0.34 -3.26
CA SER A 51 5.74 0.37 -4.53
C SER A 51 7.20 0.32 -5.03
N HIS A 52 8.18 0.44 -4.13
CA HIS A 52 9.60 0.36 -4.48
C HIS A 52 10.06 -1.07 -4.78
N VAL A 53 9.58 -2.05 -4.04
CA VAL A 53 9.89 -3.48 -4.26
C VAL A 53 9.35 -3.94 -5.60
N LEU A 54 8.09 -3.57 -5.92
CA LEU A 54 7.43 -3.93 -7.17
C LEU A 54 7.87 -3.04 -8.34
N LYS A 55 8.47 -1.87 -8.06
CA LYS A 55 8.79 -0.83 -9.05
C LYS A 55 7.58 -0.45 -9.88
N MET A 56 6.44 -0.26 -9.21
CA MET A 56 5.17 0.10 -9.84
C MET A 56 4.54 1.27 -9.10
N PRO A 57 3.83 2.18 -9.80
CA PRO A 57 3.06 3.21 -9.15
C PRO A 57 1.90 2.59 -8.34
N LEU A 58 1.66 3.11 -7.14
CA LEU A 58 0.60 2.68 -6.24
C LEU A 58 -0.29 3.86 -5.88
N SER A 59 -1.60 3.71 -6.05
CA SER A 59 -2.60 4.74 -5.72
C SER A 59 -3.52 4.25 -4.62
N VAL A 60 -3.64 5.03 -3.55
CA VAL A 60 -4.57 4.78 -2.45
C VAL A 60 -5.80 5.63 -2.64
N PHE A 61 -6.95 4.99 -2.61
CA PHE A 61 -8.26 5.61 -2.71
C PHE A 61 -9.03 5.44 -1.41
N MET A 62 -9.98 6.33 -1.16
CA MET A 62 -10.97 6.22 -0.09
C MET A 62 -12.35 6.53 -0.68
N ILE A 63 -13.40 5.94 -0.15
CA ILE A 63 -14.76 6.38 -0.46
C ILE A 63 -15.07 7.56 0.45
N ASP A 64 -15.27 8.73 -0.14
CA ASP A 64 -15.75 9.89 0.60
C ASP A 64 -17.19 9.60 1.07
N ARG A 65 -17.39 9.64 2.39
CA ARG A 65 -18.68 9.34 3.00
C ARG A 65 -19.76 10.37 2.66
N SER A 66 -19.36 11.58 2.26
CA SER A 66 -20.30 12.65 1.92
C SER A 66 -20.82 12.56 0.49
N SER A 67 -19.94 12.25 -0.48
CA SER A 67 -20.30 12.15 -1.91
C SER A 67 -20.48 10.71 -2.41
N GLY A 68 -20.07 9.70 -1.64
CA GLY A 68 -20.01 8.30 -2.09
C GLY A 68 -18.98 8.05 -3.20
N SER A 69 -18.15 9.05 -3.52
CA SER A 69 -17.20 9.00 -4.64
C SER A 69 -15.84 8.47 -4.20
N LEU A 70 -15.17 7.79 -5.12
CA LEU A 70 -13.82 7.28 -4.92
C LEU A 70 -12.82 8.44 -5.07
N VAL A 71 -12.17 8.84 -3.98
CA VAL A 71 -11.18 9.91 -3.95
C VAL A 71 -9.79 9.34 -3.78
N ASN A 72 -8.85 9.78 -4.60
CA ASN A 72 -7.44 9.43 -4.44
C ASN A 72 -6.86 10.24 -3.28
N ILE A 73 -6.37 9.56 -2.25
CA ILE A 73 -5.84 10.19 -1.03
C ILE A 73 -4.31 10.20 -0.98
N ALA A 74 -3.66 9.27 -1.70
CA ALA A 74 -2.21 9.18 -1.76
C ALA A 74 -1.75 8.47 -3.04
N LYS A 75 -0.53 8.82 -3.48
CA LYS A 75 0.16 8.18 -4.60
C LYS A 75 1.62 7.96 -4.24
N TYR A 76 2.12 6.77 -4.55
CA TYR A 76 3.50 6.36 -4.32
C TYR A 76 4.10 5.78 -5.60
N GLY A 77 5.42 5.87 -5.75
CA GLY A 77 6.11 5.27 -6.88
C GLY A 77 5.81 5.95 -8.22
N GLU A 78 5.44 7.24 -8.24
CA GLU A 78 5.23 7.99 -9.48
C GLU A 78 6.52 8.06 -10.33
N GLU A 79 7.70 7.87 -9.73
CA GLU A 79 8.96 7.72 -10.45
C GLU A 79 9.05 6.44 -11.29
N TYR A 80 8.19 5.44 -11.03
CA TYR A 80 8.11 4.18 -11.78
C TYR A 80 6.99 4.18 -12.81
N LYS A 81 6.39 5.34 -13.06
CA LYS A 81 5.31 5.49 -14.03
C LYS A 81 5.87 5.37 -15.45
N GLU A 82 6.05 4.14 -15.90
CA GLU A 82 6.27 3.81 -17.30
C GLU A 82 4.92 3.80 -18.03
N ASP A 83 4.90 4.29 -19.28
CA ASP A 83 3.68 4.49 -20.07
C ASP A 83 2.82 3.22 -20.29
N GLU A 84 3.36 2.02 -19.98
CA GLU A 84 2.71 0.73 -20.18
C GLU A 84 2.32 -0.01 -18.88
N GLN A 85 2.69 0.50 -17.69
CA GLN A 85 2.41 -0.20 -16.43
C GLN A 85 1.19 0.38 -15.71
N ASN A 86 0.16 -0.46 -15.54
CA ASN A 86 -1.02 -0.09 -14.78
C ASN A 86 -0.66 0.12 -13.29
N PRO A 87 -1.07 1.23 -12.68
CA PRO A 87 -0.85 1.45 -11.26
C PRO A 87 -1.64 0.45 -10.42
N ILE A 88 -1.04 0.01 -9.32
CA ILE A 88 -1.73 -0.79 -8.31
C ILE A 88 -2.66 0.16 -7.55
N ASN A 89 -3.96 -0.07 -7.64
CA ASN A 89 -4.94 0.74 -6.93
C ASN A 89 -5.42 -0.01 -5.69
N VAL A 90 -5.46 0.66 -4.55
CA VAL A 90 -5.96 0.10 -3.29
C VAL A 90 -7.02 1.01 -2.69
N LEU A 91 -8.05 0.43 -2.07
CA LEU A 91 -9.11 1.12 -1.37
C LEU A 91 -8.89 1.03 0.14
N PHE A 92 -8.75 2.18 0.78
CA PHE A 92 -8.66 2.32 2.22
C PHE A 92 -10.03 2.64 2.83
N HIS A 93 -10.43 1.87 3.85
CA HIS A 93 -11.74 2.00 4.51
C HIS A 93 -11.75 2.88 5.77
N GLY A 94 -10.62 3.50 6.13
CA GLY A 94 -10.54 4.43 7.27
C GLY A 94 -10.35 3.77 8.65
N TYR A 95 -10.49 2.45 8.77
CA TYR A 95 -10.26 1.69 10.01
C TYR A 95 -9.05 0.74 9.94
N GLY A 96 -8.14 0.95 8.99
CA GLY A 96 -6.93 0.12 8.83
C GLY A 96 -7.04 -1.02 7.82
N HIS A 97 -8.17 -1.13 7.09
CA HIS A 97 -8.37 -2.15 6.08
C HIS A 97 -8.13 -1.61 4.67
N TYR A 98 -7.41 -2.40 3.87
CA TYR A 98 -7.13 -2.13 2.47
C TYR A 98 -7.68 -3.25 1.59
N ASP A 99 -8.34 -2.88 0.50
CA ASP A 99 -8.77 -3.80 -0.56
C ASP A 99 -8.03 -3.46 -1.85
N ILE A 100 -7.80 -4.45 -2.72
CA ILE A 100 -7.28 -4.20 -4.07
C ILE A 100 -8.43 -3.70 -4.95
N LEU A 101 -8.18 -2.62 -5.69
CA LEU A 101 -9.06 -2.14 -6.75
C LEU A 101 -8.49 -2.57 -8.09
N GLU A 102 -9.20 -3.47 -8.77
CA GLU A 102 -8.85 -3.85 -10.13
C GLU A 102 -9.48 -2.86 -11.12
N VAL A 103 -8.67 -2.39 -12.07
CA VAL A 103 -9.16 -1.57 -13.19
C VAL A 103 -9.65 -2.54 -14.25
N VAL A 104 -10.95 -2.82 -14.25
CA VAL A 104 -11.58 -3.44 -15.42
C VAL A 104 -11.79 -2.30 -16.41
N ALA A 105 -11.59 -2.54 -17.71
CA ALA A 105 -11.55 -1.53 -18.78
C ALA A 105 -12.83 -0.65 -18.94
N ASP A 106 -13.79 -0.72 -18.03
CA ASP A 106 -15.03 0.07 -17.98
C ASP A 106 -15.35 0.66 -16.57
N GLY A 107 -14.40 0.61 -15.61
CA GLY A 107 -14.55 1.23 -14.29
C GLY A 107 -13.88 0.47 -13.13
N TYR A 108 -13.85 1.09 -11.96
CA TYR A 108 -13.33 0.47 -10.72
C TYR A 108 -14.38 -0.49 -10.14
N GLN A 109 -14.04 -1.77 -10.03
CA GLN A 109 -14.88 -2.74 -9.31
C GLN A 109 -14.10 -3.35 -8.14
N LYS A 110 -14.77 -3.50 -7.01
CA LYS A 110 -14.23 -4.18 -5.83
C LYS A 110 -14.18 -5.68 -6.14
N VAL A 111 -12.99 -6.27 -6.09
CA VAL A 111 -12.83 -7.72 -6.23
C VAL A 111 -13.14 -8.36 -4.88
N GLU A 112 -14.29 -9.03 -4.77
CA GLU A 112 -14.57 -9.91 -3.64
C GLU A 112 -13.92 -11.25 -3.91
N ALA A 113 -13.09 -11.69 -2.98
CA ALA A 113 -12.54 -13.04 -3.01
C ALA A 113 -12.30 -13.60 -1.62
#